data_AF-A0A3E0KHM4-F1
#
_entry.id   AF-A0A3E0KHM4-F1
#
_cell.length_a   1.000
_cell.length_b   1.000
_cell.length_c   1.000
_cell.angle_alpha   90.00
_cell.angle_beta   90.00
_cell.angle_gamma   90.00
#
_symmetry.space_group_name_H-M   'P 1'
#
loop_
_entity.id
_entity.type
_entity.pdbx_description
1 polymer ?
#
loop_
_entity_poly.entity_id
_entity_poly.type
_entity_poly.pdbx_seq_one_letter_code
_entity_poly.pdbx_strand_id
1 'polypeptide(L)'
;MWQVGHMAYYDAWLVQDVAGGELLVPTGYRELFQQGTTGEGPLPPLAEVREAFRRAHAGLVRLAESANLEQPADGGDEYATVGGALSFMNLHRAYHIGKIFTLRALLGKPRLT
;
A
#
# COMPACT_ATOMS: atom_id res chain seq x y z
N MET A 1 3.72 -11.38 5.49
CA MET A 1 4.29 -10.14 6.06
C MET A 1 4.58 -9.15 4.95
N TRP A 2 5.45 -9.49 3.99
CA TRP A 2 5.79 -8.64 2.83
C TRP A 2 4.59 -8.03 2.10
N GLN A 3 3.56 -8.82 1.78
CA GLN A 3 2.36 -8.30 1.07
C GLN A 3 1.69 -7.13 1.80
N VAL A 4 1.68 -7.14 3.15
CA VAL A 4 1.09 -6.06 3.95
C VAL A 4 2.02 -4.85 4.04
N GLY A 5 3.33 -5.08 4.17
CA GLY A 5 4.32 -4.00 4.14
C GLY A 5 4.38 -3.29 2.79
N HIS A 6 4.26 -4.04 1.69
CA HIS A 6 4.12 -3.52 0.33
C HIS A 6 2.92 -2.59 0.21
N MET A 7 1.74 -3.04 0.64
CA MET A 7 0.56 -2.17 0.63
C MET A 7 0.74 -0.94 1.53
N ALA A 8 1.33 -1.08 2.72
CA ALA A 8 1.59 0.06 3.60
C ALA A 8 2.50 1.11 2.95
N TYR A 9 3.56 0.67 2.27
CA TYR A 9 4.47 1.56 1.55
C TYR A 9 3.78 2.30 0.41
N TYR A 10 3.02 1.60 -0.45
CA TYR A 10 2.34 2.25 -1.58
C TYR A 10 1.17 3.15 -1.15
N ASP A 11 0.44 2.79 -0.09
CA ASP A 11 -0.56 3.67 0.52
C ASP A 11 0.10 4.98 1.00
N ALA A 12 1.23 4.89 1.71
CA ALA A 12 1.94 6.05 2.22
C ALA A 12 2.60 6.88 1.11
N TRP A 13 3.16 6.21 0.10
CA TRP A 13 3.77 6.85 -1.05
C TRP A 13 2.74 7.69 -1.82
N LEU A 14 1.56 7.14 -2.11
CA LEU A 14 0.53 7.91 -2.81
C LEU A 14 0.05 9.11 -1.99
N VAL A 15 -0.13 8.94 -0.67
CA VAL A 15 -0.47 10.07 0.21
C VAL A 15 0.60 11.16 0.15
N GLN A 16 1.87 10.80 0.23
CA GLN A 16 2.97 11.75 0.12
C GLN A 16 3.03 12.42 -1.26
N ASP A 17 2.86 11.65 -2.33
CA ASP A 17 2.94 12.15 -3.70
C ASP A 17 1.85 13.18 -3.99
N VAL A 18 0.61 12.89 -3.57
CA VAL A 18 -0.54 13.75 -3.85
C VAL A 18 -0.70 14.89 -2.83
N ALA A 19 -0.56 14.62 -1.53
CA ALA A 19 -0.78 15.61 -0.48
C ALA A 19 0.49 16.36 -0.06
N GLY A 20 1.66 15.89 -0.48
CA GLY A 20 2.95 16.32 0.05
C GLY A 20 3.22 15.81 1.47
N GLY A 21 4.34 16.23 2.05
CA GLY A 21 4.69 15.98 3.44
C GLY A 21 5.51 14.70 3.67
N GLU A 22 5.43 14.17 4.89
CA GLU A 22 6.21 13.01 5.32
C GLU A 22 5.60 11.70 4.83
N LEU A 23 6.48 10.75 4.49
CA LEU A 23 6.07 9.39 4.18
C LEU A 23 5.54 8.72 5.46
N LEU A 24 4.27 8.27 5.42
CA LEU A 24 3.57 7.71 6.59
C LEU A 24 3.97 6.27 6.96
N VAL A 25 5.21 5.89 6.64
CA VAL A 25 5.85 4.63 7.06
C VAL A 25 7.27 4.90 7.55
N PRO A 26 7.84 4.04 8.41
CA PRO A 26 9.21 4.20 8.89
C PRO A 26 10.26 4.27 7.77
N THR A 27 11.38 4.95 8.05
CA THR A 27 12.56 4.96 7.16
C THR A 27 13.00 3.54 6.83
N GLY A 28 13.41 3.28 5.59
CA GLY A 28 13.81 1.95 5.13
C GLY A 28 12.67 1.11 4.53
N TYR A 29 11.42 1.55 4.63
CA TYR A 29 10.28 0.76 4.11
C TYR A 29 10.31 0.62 2.59
N ARG A 30 10.83 1.60 1.86
CA ARG A 30 10.98 1.53 0.41
C ARG A 30 11.88 0.35 0.04
N GLU A 31 13.04 0.24 0.67
CA GLU A 31 14.05 -0.77 0.40
C GLU A 31 13.57 -2.19 0.72
N LEU A 32 12.64 -2.32 1.68
CA LEU A 32 12.08 -3.59 2.11
C LEU A 32 10.85 -4.03 1.30
N PHE A 33 10.06 -3.07 0.81
CA PHE A 33 8.70 -3.35 0.35
C PHE A 33 8.34 -2.77 -1.02
N GLN A 34 9.20 -1.99 -1.67
CA GLN A 34 8.94 -1.54 -3.05
C GLN A 34 8.89 -2.72 -4.02
N GLN A 35 8.26 -2.52 -5.18
CA GLN A 35 8.29 -3.52 -6.26
C GLN A 35 9.74 -3.94 -6.59
N GLY A 36 9.93 -5.23 -6.83
CA GLY A 36 11.26 -5.83 -7.09
C GLY A 36 11.97 -6.36 -5.83
N THR A 37 11.50 -6.01 -4.63
CA THR A 37 11.96 -6.62 -3.38
C THR A 37 11.29 -7.97 -3.15
N THR A 38 11.86 -8.76 -2.24
CA THR A 38 11.31 -10.05 -1.82
C THR A 38 10.91 -10.02 -0.35
N GLY A 39 10.10 -10.98 0.07
CA GLY A 39 9.77 -11.19 1.48
C GLY A 39 10.84 -11.95 2.26
N GLU A 40 12.05 -12.07 1.73
CA GLU A 40 13.17 -12.78 2.33
C GLU A 40 14.04 -11.80 3.15
N GLY A 41 14.72 -12.31 4.18
CA GLY A 41 15.56 -11.51 5.07
C GLY A 41 14.84 -10.97 6.32
N PRO A 42 15.53 -10.12 7.10
CA PRO A 42 14.99 -9.58 8.35
C PRO A 42 13.91 -8.55 8.05
N LEU A 43 12.64 -8.98 8.15
CA LEU A 43 11.49 -8.09 8.04
C LEU A 43 11.10 -7.54 9.43
N PRO A 44 10.53 -6.31 9.52
CA PRO A 44 10.00 -5.78 10.76
C PRO A 44 8.94 -6.70 11.38
N PRO A 45 8.77 -6.70 12.72
CA PRO A 45 7.71 -7.42 13.39
C PRO A 45 6.33 -7.16 12.79
N LEU A 46 5.48 -8.19 12.73
CA LEU A 46 4.14 -8.07 12.12
C LEU A 46 3.29 -6.95 12.74
N ALA A 47 3.45 -6.70 14.04
CA ALA A 47 2.74 -5.64 14.74
C ALA A 47 3.11 -4.25 14.20
N GLU A 48 4.40 -4.01 13.93
CA GLU A 48 4.88 -2.75 13.36
C GLU A 48 4.37 -2.55 11.93
N VAL A 49 4.45 -3.61 11.11
CA VAL A 49 3.92 -3.58 9.73
C VAL A 49 2.42 -3.28 9.72
N ARG A 50 1.67 -3.85 10.67
CA ARG A 50 0.22 -3.60 10.81
C ARG A 50 -0.06 -2.15 11.19
N GLU A 51 0.71 -1.59 12.11
CA GLU A 51 0.55 -0.20 12.54
C GLU A 51 0.88 0.78 11.41
N ALA A 52 1.98 0.52 10.69
CA ALA A 52 2.35 1.28 9.50
C ALA A 52 1.24 1.25 8.44
N PHE A 53 0.65 0.07 8.18
CA PHE A 53 -0.48 -0.06 7.27
C PHE A 53 -1.71 0.75 7.72
N ARG A 54 -2.08 0.69 9.01
CA ARG A 54 -3.23 1.46 9.52
C ARG A 54 -3.02 2.95 9.36
N ARG A 55 -1.82 3.45 9.65
CA ARG A 55 -1.46 4.87 9.53
C ARG A 55 -1.51 5.35 8.08
N ALA A 56 -0.86 4.62 7.17
CA ALA A 56 -0.84 4.92 5.74
C ALA A 56 -2.26 4.89 5.15
N HIS A 57 -3.04 3.86 5.47
CA HIS A 57 -4.41 3.73 5.00
C HIS A 57 -5.31 4.87 5.52
N ALA A 58 -5.16 5.28 6.78
CA ALA A 58 -5.89 6.44 7.30
C ALA A 58 -5.52 7.74 6.55
N GLY A 59 -4.28 7.85 6.04
CA GLY A 59 -3.86 8.91 5.14
C GLY A 59 -4.64 8.90 3.83
N LEU A 60 -4.79 7.73 3.19
CA LEU A 60 -5.58 7.59 1.96
C LEU A 60 -7.05 7.94 2.17
N VAL A 61 -7.64 7.54 3.30
CA VAL A 61 -9.03 7.89 3.63
C VAL A 61 -9.19 9.40 3.75
N ARG A 62 -8.30 10.07 4.49
CA ARG A 62 -8.31 11.55 4.58
C ARG A 62 -8.14 12.20 3.21
N LEU A 63 -7.23 11.68 2.38
CA LEU A 63 -7.04 12.17 1.03
C LEU A 63 -8.32 12.06 0.20
N ALA A 64 -9.03 10.92 0.26
CA ALA A 64 -10.29 10.73 -0.44
C ALA A 64 -11.41 11.67 0.04
N GLU A 65 -11.38 12.09 1.31
CA GLU A 65 -12.36 13.00 1.89
C GLU A 65 -12.10 14.47 1.53
N SER A 66 -10.84 14.87 1.35
CA SER A 66 -10.47 16.29 1.24
C SER A 66 -9.86 16.71 -0.10
N ALA A 67 -9.37 15.78 -0.92
CA ALA A 67 -8.67 16.13 -2.15
C ALA A 67 -9.61 16.55 -3.28
N ASN A 68 -9.11 17.40 -4.18
CA ASN A 68 -9.74 17.59 -5.48
C ASN A 68 -9.44 16.37 -6.35
N LEU A 69 -10.45 15.53 -6.60
CA LEU A 69 -10.29 14.28 -7.34
C LEU A 69 -9.89 14.48 -8.81
N GLU A 70 -10.18 15.64 -9.38
CA GLU A 70 -9.81 16.00 -10.77
C GLU A 70 -8.41 16.61 -10.88
N GLN A 71 -7.72 16.82 -9.75
CA GLN A 71 -6.34 17.30 -9.77
C GLN A 71 -5.46 16.30 -10.53
N PRO A 72 -4.56 16.77 -11.42
CA PRO A 72 -3.59 15.91 -12.09
C PRO A 72 -2.69 15.17 -11.09
N ALA A 73 -2.41 13.90 -11.39
CA ALA A 73 -1.44 13.07 -10.69
C ALA A 73 -0.59 12.32 -11.73
N ASP A 74 0.69 12.09 -11.44
CA ASP A 74 1.60 11.37 -12.34
C ASP A 74 1.60 9.87 -11.99
N GLY A 75 0.65 9.15 -12.59
CA GLY A 75 0.51 7.71 -12.41
C GLY A 75 1.02 6.88 -13.57
N GLY A 76 1.82 7.45 -14.48
CA GLY A 76 2.21 6.74 -15.71
C GLY A 76 1.00 6.34 -16.56
N ASP A 77 0.91 5.06 -16.91
CA ASP A 77 -0.17 4.51 -17.72
C ASP A 77 -1.39 4.09 -16.87
N GLU A 78 -1.24 4.08 -15.54
CA GLU A 78 -2.24 3.54 -14.62
C GLU A 78 -3.32 4.55 -14.23
N TYR A 79 -2.96 5.83 -14.11
CA TYR A 79 -3.89 6.92 -13.76
C TYR A 79 -3.33 8.30 -14.11
N ALA A 80 -4.21 9.29 -14.27
CA ALA A 80 -3.86 10.67 -14.59
C ALA A 80 -4.39 11.72 -13.60
N THR A 81 -5.24 11.30 -12.64
CA THR A 81 -5.84 12.18 -11.64
C THR A 81 -5.78 11.56 -10.24
N VAL A 82 -5.96 12.37 -9.21
CA VAL A 82 -6.03 11.91 -7.80
C VAL A 82 -7.16 10.90 -7.60
N GLY A 83 -8.33 11.13 -8.21
CA GLY A 83 -9.44 10.17 -8.19
C GLY A 83 -9.08 8.85 -8.89
N GLY A 84 -8.35 8.92 -9.99
CA GLY A 84 -7.77 7.76 -10.67
C GLY A 84 -6.79 6.99 -9.77
N ALA A 85 -5.89 7.70 -9.09
CA ALA A 85 -4.92 7.11 -8.19
C ALA A 85 -5.58 6.39 -7.00
N LEU A 86 -6.57 7.02 -6.36
CA LEU A 86 -7.36 6.41 -5.29
C LEU A 86 -8.13 5.16 -5.77
N SER A 87 -8.68 5.22 -6.99
CA SER A 87 -9.33 4.06 -7.61
C SER A 87 -8.34 2.93 -7.90
N PHE A 88 -7.14 3.27 -8.40
CA PHE A 88 -6.06 2.32 -8.61
C PHE A 88 -5.64 1.64 -7.31
N MET A 89 -5.57 2.36 -6.18
CA MET A 89 -5.24 1.76 -4.89
C MET A 89 -6.26 0.71 -4.42
N ASN A 90 -7.54 0.87 -4.75
CA ASN A 90 -8.55 -0.15 -4.48
C ASN A 90 -8.31 -1.42 -5.31
N LEU A 91 -8.03 -1.27 -6.61
CA LEU A 91 -7.67 -2.38 -7.49
C LEU A 91 -6.40 -3.09 -7.00
N HIS A 92 -5.34 -2.33 -6.71
CA HIS A 92 -4.05 -2.80 -6.21
C HIS A 92 -4.24 -3.61 -4.92
N ARG A 93 -5.02 -3.09 -3.97
CA ARG A 93 -5.35 -3.78 -2.73
C ARG A 93 -6.08 -5.10 -2.98
N ALA A 94 -7.10 -5.12 -3.82
CA ALA A 94 -7.83 -6.35 -4.16
C ALA A 94 -6.92 -7.41 -4.79
N TYR A 95 -6.01 -6.99 -5.68
CA TYR A 95 -5.01 -7.86 -6.29
C TYR A 95 -4.09 -8.51 -5.22
N HIS A 96 -3.56 -7.72 -4.28
CA HIS A 96 -2.71 -8.23 -3.21
C HIS A 96 -3.45 -9.08 -2.18
N ILE A 97 -4.72 -8.78 -1.89
CA ILE A 97 -5.59 -9.66 -1.10
C ILE A 97 -5.69 -11.04 -1.76
N GLY A 98 -5.97 -11.09 -3.07
CA GLY A 98 -5.99 -12.33 -3.84
C GLY A 98 -4.68 -13.12 -3.73
N LYS A 99 -3.52 -12.45 -3.84
CA LYS A 99 -2.20 -13.09 -3.66
C LYS A 99 -2.02 -13.67 -2.26
N ILE A 100 -2.46 -12.95 -1.22
CA ILE A 100 -2.41 -13.45 0.16
C ILE A 100 -3.26 -14.73 0.29
N PHE A 101 -4.46 -14.76 -0.26
CA PHE A 101 -5.32 -15.94 -0.26
C PHE A 101 -4.65 -17.14 -0.95
N THR A 102 -4.12 -16.94 -2.15
CA THR A 102 -3.42 -17.99 -2.91
C THR A 102 -2.19 -18.50 -2.15
N LEU A 103 -1.35 -17.61 -1.62
CA LEU A 103 -0.17 -18.00 -0.84
C LEU A 103 -0.54 -18.78 0.41
N ARG A 104 -1.60 -18.38 1.11
CA ARG A 104 -2.08 -19.13 2.28
C ARG A 104 -2.51 -20.54 1.89
N ALA A 105 -3.27 -20.70 0.81
CA ALA A 105 -3.69 -22.01 0.32
C ALA A 105 -2.50 -22.90 -0.05
N LEU A 106 -1.53 -22.38 -0.80
CA LEU A 106 -0.31 -23.10 -1.16
C LEU A 106 0.54 -23.52 0.05
N LEU A 107 0.50 -22.74 1.14
CA LEU A 107 1.18 -23.04 2.40
C LEU A 107 0.35 -23.89 3.38
N GLY A 108 -0.79 -24.44 2.95
CA GLY A 108 -1.69 -25.24 3.80
C GLY A 108 -2.31 -24.45 4.96
N LYS A 109 -2.34 -23.12 4.89
CA LYS A 109 -2.93 -22.27 5.93
C LYS A 109 -4.45 -22.14 5.72
N PRO A 110 -5.24 -21.98 6.80
CA PRO A 110 -6.68 -21.77 6.68
C PRO A 110 -7.01 -20.57 5.78
N ARG A 111 -8.09 -20.70 4.99
CA ARG A 111 -8.66 -19.54 4.28
C ARG A 111 -9.15 -18.53 5.31
N LEU A 112 -8.93 -17.25 5.01
CA LEU A 112 -9.55 -16.19 5.80
C LEU A 112 -11.02 -16.10 5.36
N THR A 113 -11.93 -15.94 6.30
CA THR A 113 -13.38 -15.78 6.04
C THR A 113 -13.81 -14.41 6.51
#